data_AF-A0A6M4JH68-F1
#
_entry.id   AF-A0A6M4JH68-F1
#
_cell.length_a   1.000
_cell.length_b   1.000
_cell.length_c   1.000
_cell.angle_alpha   90.00
_cell.angle_beta   90.00
_cell.angle_gamma   90.00
#
_symmetry.space_group_name_H-M   'P 1'
#
loop_
_entity.id
_entity.type
_entity.pdbx_description
1 polymer ?
#
loop_
_entity_poly.entity_id
_entity_poly.type
_entity_poly.pdbx_seq_one_letter_code
_entity_poly.pdbx_strand_id
1 'polypeptide(L)'
;MKKTMSAITAAAAVTSCFTGFGAASFSAPAKAAAQTNTLSENTNQSAAELVKNLYNTAYKGEMPQQAQGLTINKSTKGDVHAAFGEPERPVGGDNRFDLYHWNMGQPGYGFSYHKDMTISEIRYFGTGVERQLNLGGVTPEVLQKQLGPVNRVLTVPFTDEIDYVYDTGRYELHFVIGTDQTADHVNLKAK
;
A
#
# COMPACT_ATOMS: atom_id res chain seq x y z
N MET A 1 11.43 35.19 -43.25
CA MET A 1 11.35 36.63 -42.91
C MET A 1 10.83 36.74 -41.47
N LYS A 2 11.61 37.33 -40.57
CA LYS A 2 11.34 37.46 -39.12
C LYS A 2 10.65 38.81 -38.87
N LYS A 3 9.62 38.84 -38.02
CA LYS A 3 9.01 40.05 -37.45
C LYS A 3 8.82 39.81 -35.94
N THR A 4 9.75 40.30 -35.10
CA THR A 4 9.65 41.54 -34.27
C THR A 4 8.49 41.48 -33.27
N MET A 5 8.78 41.18 -32.00
CA MET A 5 9.06 42.13 -30.89
C MET A 5 7.80 42.87 -30.39
N SER A 6 7.48 42.70 -29.11
CA SER A 6 7.52 43.81 -28.14
C SER A 6 7.26 43.33 -26.72
N ALA A 7 8.17 43.73 -25.83
CA ALA A 7 8.12 43.59 -24.39
C ALA A 7 7.16 44.61 -23.78
N ILE A 8 6.53 44.26 -22.66
CA ILE A 8 5.83 45.21 -21.79
C ILE A 8 6.64 45.35 -20.51
N THR A 9 7.19 46.55 -20.32
CA THR A 9 7.77 47.04 -19.07
C THR A 9 7.04 48.32 -18.75
N ALA A 10 6.53 48.47 -17.53
CA ALA A 10 6.26 49.72 -16.80
C ALA A 10 5.30 49.41 -15.65
N ALA A 11 5.26 50.09 -14.52
CA ALA A 11 6.15 50.99 -13.79
C ALA A 11 5.41 51.30 -12.47
N ALA A 12 6.15 51.77 -11.47
CA ALA A 12 5.75 51.91 -10.08
C ALA A 12 4.93 53.18 -9.73
N ALA A 13 4.63 53.27 -8.42
CA ALA A 13 4.18 54.42 -7.60
C ALA A 13 2.64 54.59 -7.49
N VAL A 14 2.03 54.98 -6.36
CA VAL A 14 2.41 56.00 -5.36
C VAL A 14 1.76 55.71 -4.00
N THR A 15 2.49 56.11 -2.95
CA THR A 15 2.17 56.26 -1.53
C THR A 15 0.91 57.09 -1.23
N SER A 16 0.09 56.66 -0.26
CA SER A 16 -0.73 57.59 0.55
C SER A 16 -0.91 57.07 1.97
N CYS A 17 -0.42 57.86 2.92
CA CYS A 17 -0.57 57.67 4.36
C CYS A 17 -1.98 58.06 4.80
N PHE A 18 -2.64 57.19 5.57
CA PHE A 18 -3.72 57.57 6.48
C PHE A 18 -3.47 56.93 7.84
N THR A 19 -3.27 57.77 8.85
CA THR A 19 -3.29 57.41 10.27
C THR A 19 -4.74 57.31 10.73
N GLY A 20 -5.17 56.12 11.14
CA GLY A 20 -6.41 55.88 11.86
C GLY A 20 -6.14 54.93 13.03
N PHE A 21 -6.42 55.40 14.25
CA PHE A 21 -6.39 54.60 15.47
C PHE A 21 -7.43 53.47 15.39
N GLY A 22 -6.98 52.23 15.51
CA GLY A 22 -7.83 51.05 15.66
C GLY A 22 -6.97 49.83 15.86
N ALA A 23 -7.02 49.24 17.06
CA ALA A 23 -6.32 48.00 17.38
C ALA A 23 -6.82 46.88 16.46
N ALA A 24 -5.97 46.43 15.53
CA ALA A 24 -6.22 45.24 14.72
C ALA A 24 -4.95 44.41 14.69
N SER A 25 -5.04 43.24 15.29
CA SER A 25 -3.99 42.22 15.40
C SER A 25 -3.37 41.92 14.04
N PHE A 26 -2.04 41.88 14.01
CA PHE A 26 -1.28 41.34 12.90
C PHE A 26 -1.53 39.82 12.81
N SER A 27 -2.46 39.41 11.95
CA SER A 27 -2.56 38.03 11.50
C SER A 27 -1.75 37.88 10.22
N ALA A 28 -0.54 37.34 10.36
CA ALA A 28 0.26 36.88 9.23
C ALA A 28 -0.55 35.91 8.34
N PRO A 29 -0.32 35.86 7.02
CA PRO A 29 -0.93 34.82 6.19
C PRO A 29 -0.48 33.45 6.70
N ALA A 30 -1.45 32.68 7.19
CA ALA A 30 -1.26 31.33 7.68
C ALA A 30 -0.67 30.45 6.57
N LYS A 31 0.44 29.80 6.93
CA LYS A 31 1.23 28.87 6.10
C LYS A 31 0.44 27.57 5.88
N ALA A 32 -0.56 27.60 5.01
CA ALA A 32 -1.42 26.44 4.70
C ALA A 32 -0.83 25.43 3.70
N ALA A 33 0.46 25.56 3.34
CA ALA A 33 1.12 24.69 2.35
C ALA A 33 2.04 23.60 2.94
N ALA A 34 2.17 23.51 4.27
CA ALA A 34 3.14 22.62 4.92
C ALA A 34 2.56 21.33 5.50
N GLN A 35 1.23 21.19 5.62
CA GLN A 35 0.60 20.00 6.21
C GLN A 35 0.28 18.88 5.22
N THR A 36 0.14 19.18 3.92
CA THR A 36 -0.11 18.18 2.88
C THR A 36 1.16 17.41 2.52
N ASN A 37 2.33 18.07 2.51
CA ASN A 37 3.59 17.40 2.17
C ASN A 37 4.06 16.44 3.27
N THR A 38 3.89 16.78 4.55
CA THR A 38 4.33 15.91 5.66
C THR A 38 3.47 14.66 5.83
N LEU A 39 2.16 14.74 5.58
CA LEU A 39 1.30 13.57 5.58
C LEU A 39 1.65 12.65 4.40
N SER A 40 1.85 13.21 3.21
CA SER A 40 2.23 12.45 2.00
C SER A 40 3.61 11.79 2.13
N GLU A 41 4.62 12.49 2.67
CA GLU A 41 5.96 11.92 2.88
C GLU A 41 5.95 10.77 3.91
N ASN A 42 5.26 10.93 5.04
CA ASN A 42 5.18 9.89 6.07
C ASN A 42 4.37 8.67 5.62
N THR A 43 3.25 8.89 4.92
CA THR A 43 2.44 7.82 4.32
C THR A 43 3.24 7.00 3.32
N ASN A 44 3.98 7.68 2.43
CA ASN A 44 4.83 7.01 1.44
C ASN A 44 5.98 6.23 2.10
N GLN A 45 6.51 6.67 3.24
CA GLN A 45 7.54 5.94 3.96
C GLN A 45 7.00 4.65 4.61
N SER A 46 5.84 4.71 5.27
CA SER A 46 5.22 3.53 5.88
C SER A 46 4.89 2.44 4.85
N ALA A 47 4.25 2.82 3.74
CA ALA A 47 3.96 1.88 2.66
C ALA A 47 5.24 1.33 2.01
N ALA A 48 6.28 2.16 1.84
CA ALA A 48 7.58 1.71 1.34
C ALA A 48 8.25 0.68 2.27
N GLU A 49 8.19 0.89 3.58
CA GLU A 49 8.69 -0.06 4.58
C GLU A 49 7.91 -1.37 4.56
N LEU A 50 6.58 -1.31 4.44
CA LEU A 50 5.74 -2.49 4.27
C LEU A 50 6.14 -3.31 3.03
N VAL A 51 6.29 -2.65 1.87
CA VAL A 51 6.69 -3.30 0.61
C VAL A 51 8.04 -4.02 0.76
N LYS A 52 9.03 -3.35 1.34
CA LYS A 52 10.35 -3.96 1.61
C LYS A 52 10.24 -5.15 2.56
N ASN A 53 9.42 -5.04 3.61
CA ASN A 53 9.28 -6.11 4.60
C ASN A 53 8.61 -7.34 3.98
N LEU A 54 7.50 -7.15 3.24
CA LEU A 54 6.83 -8.21 2.49
C LEU A 54 7.81 -8.91 1.54
N TYR A 55 8.58 -8.13 0.77
CA TYR A 55 9.57 -8.67 -0.17
C TYR A 55 10.65 -9.50 0.54
N ASN A 56 11.15 -9.03 1.67
CA ASN A 56 12.20 -9.71 2.42
C ASN A 56 11.71 -11.03 3.07
N THR A 57 10.51 -11.05 3.65
CA THR A 57 9.97 -12.27 4.26
C THR A 57 9.51 -13.28 3.21
N ALA A 58 9.12 -12.82 2.03
CA ALA A 58 8.69 -13.69 0.93
C ALA A 58 9.76 -14.70 0.49
N TYR A 59 11.05 -14.37 0.59
CA TYR A 59 12.13 -15.35 0.34
C TYR A 59 12.09 -16.57 1.26
N LYS A 60 11.46 -16.45 2.43
CA LYS A 60 11.25 -17.54 3.39
C LYS A 60 9.93 -18.27 3.17
N GLY A 61 9.05 -17.76 2.30
CA GLY A 61 7.69 -18.28 2.13
C GLY A 61 6.75 -17.86 3.25
N GLU A 62 7.05 -16.72 3.90
CA GLU A 62 6.30 -16.17 5.03
C GLU A 62 5.87 -14.73 4.76
N MET A 63 4.81 -14.29 5.44
CA MET A 63 4.43 -12.89 5.52
C MET A 63 4.82 -12.28 6.87
N PRO A 64 5.04 -10.95 6.95
CA PRO A 64 5.45 -10.32 8.19
C PRO A 64 4.31 -10.23 9.21
N GLN A 65 4.63 -9.70 10.39
CA GLN A 65 3.70 -9.42 11.48
C GLN A 65 3.02 -10.68 12.02
N GLN A 66 1.69 -10.72 12.07
CA GLN A 66 0.92 -11.78 12.72
C GLN A 66 1.06 -13.13 11.99
N ALA A 67 1.38 -13.10 10.69
CA ALA A 67 1.62 -14.29 9.89
C ALA A 67 3.07 -14.79 9.93
N GLN A 68 3.95 -14.16 10.73
CA GLN A 68 5.34 -14.55 10.83
C GLN A 68 5.46 -15.97 11.41
N GLY A 69 6.34 -16.80 10.81
CA GLY A 69 6.49 -18.21 11.18
C GLY A 69 5.51 -19.16 10.49
N LEU A 70 4.48 -18.65 9.81
CA LEU A 70 3.60 -19.45 8.96
C LEU A 70 4.18 -19.56 7.56
N THR A 71 4.79 -20.70 7.26
CA THR A 71 5.53 -20.94 6.02
C THR A 71 4.71 -21.74 5.01
N ILE A 72 4.67 -21.28 3.76
CA ILE A 72 4.06 -21.99 2.63
C ILE A 72 4.69 -23.39 2.44
N ASN A 73 3.85 -24.38 2.17
CA ASN A 73 4.16 -25.81 2.03
C ASN A 73 4.80 -26.47 3.28
N LYS A 74 4.67 -25.84 4.46
CA LYS A 74 5.20 -26.40 5.71
C LYS A 74 4.22 -26.26 6.87
N SER A 75 3.80 -25.03 7.16
CA SER A 75 2.83 -24.77 8.21
C SER A 75 1.45 -25.26 7.77
N THR A 76 0.67 -25.71 8.72
CA THR A 76 -0.62 -26.36 8.48
C THR A 76 -1.79 -25.46 8.83
N LYS A 77 -3.00 -25.84 8.41
CA LYS A 77 -4.25 -25.20 8.87
C LYS A 77 -4.35 -25.13 10.40
N GLY A 78 -3.91 -26.17 11.09
CA GLY A 78 -3.88 -26.19 12.56
C GLY A 78 -2.96 -25.12 13.15
N ASP A 79 -1.78 -24.90 12.53
CA ASP A 79 -0.85 -23.85 12.96
C ASP A 79 -1.42 -22.44 12.73
N VAL A 80 -2.12 -22.25 11.61
CA VAL A 80 -2.85 -20.99 11.33
C VAL A 80 -3.89 -20.74 12.42
N HIS A 81 -4.70 -21.75 12.74
CA HIS A 81 -5.75 -21.62 13.76
C HIS A 81 -5.17 -21.44 15.17
N ALA A 82 -4.01 -22.02 15.45
CA ALA A 82 -3.31 -21.79 16.71
C ALA A 82 -2.79 -20.34 16.84
N ALA A 83 -2.38 -19.73 15.73
CA ALA A 83 -1.86 -18.37 15.71
C ALA A 83 -2.96 -17.29 15.64
N PHE A 84 -4.03 -17.53 14.88
CA PHE A 84 -5.07 -16.54 14.58
C PHE A 84 -6.43 -16.85 15.25
N GLY A 85 -6.62 -18.05 15.78
CA GLY A 85 -7.93 -18.54 16.21
C GLY A 85 -8.78 -19.04 15.03
N GLU A 86 -10.08 -19.18 15.28
CA GLU A 86 -11.05 -19.56 14.23
C GLU A 86 -11.25 -18.40 13.24
N PRO A 87 -11.29 -18.68 11.93
CA PRO A 87 -11.52 -17.65 10.92
C PRO A 87 -12.94 -17.09 10.98
N GLU A 88 -13.11 -15.79 10.78
CA GLU A 88 -14.45 -15.19 10.67
C GLU A 88 -15.23 -15.72 9.45
N ARG A 89 -14.51 -16.09 8.38
CA ARG A 89 -15.10 -16.84 7.25
C ARG A 89 -14.20 -18.02 6.89
N PRO A 90 -14.52 -19.25 7.33
CA PRO A 90 -13.75 -20.44 7.00
C PRO A 90 -13.85 -20.83 5.52
N VAL A 91 -12.94 -21.70 5.08
CA VAL A 91 -13.03 -22.41 3.80
C VAL A 91 -14.38 -23.11 3.67
N GLY A 92 -15.10 -22.89 2.58
CA GLY A 92 -16.38 -23.53 2.29
C GLY A 92 -17.10 -22.92 1.08
N GLY A 93 -17.82 -23.74 0.33
CA GLY A 93 -18.55 -23.32 -0.88
C GLY A 93 -17.59 -22.83 -1.98
N ASP A 94 -17.76 -21.59 -2.41
CA ASP A 94 -16.92 -20.89 -3.37
C ASP A 94 -15.63 -20.31 -2.74
N ASN A 95 -15.57 -20.25 -1.41
CA ASN A 95 -14.44 -19.68 -0.69
C ASN A 95 -13.37 -20.74 -0.39
N ARG A 96 -12.20 -20.58 -1.01
CA ARG A 96 -11.03 -21.45 -0.81
C ARG A 96 -10.06 -20.98 0.29
N PHE A 97 -10.40 -19.92 1.02
CA PHE A 97 -9.54 -19.33 2.06
C PHE A 97 -10.19 -19.38 3.45
N ASP A 98 -9.42 -19.67 4.48
CA ASP A 98 -9.76 -19.21 5.83
C ASP A 98 -9.44 -17.72 5.91
N LEU A 99 -10.48 -16.90 6.07
CA LEU A 99 -10.37 -15.45 6.05
C LEU A 99 -10.43 -14.90 7.48
N TYR A 100 -9.43 -14.09 7.78
CA TYR A 100 -9.25 -13.35 9.02
C TYR A 100 -9.46 -11.87 8.74
N HIS A 101 -10.51 -11.27 9.33
CA HIS A 101 -10.83 -9.87 9.07
C HIS A 101 -9.81 -8.93 9.72
N TRP A 102 -9.60 -7.74 9.15
CA TRP A 102 -8.80 -6.72 9.81
C TRP A 102 -9.49 -6.27 11.10
N ASN A 103 -8.71 -5.93 12.13
CA ASN A 103 -9.24 -5.40 13.37
C ASN A 103 -8.36 -4.25 13.88
N MET A 104 -8.88 -3.03 13.81
CA MET A 104 -8.13 -1.80 14.12
C MET A 104 -6.84 -1.74 13.30
N GLY A 105 -5.68 -1.63 13.94
CA GLY A 105 -4.37 -1.63 13.28
C GLY A 105 -3.85 -3.01 12.88
N GLN A 106 -4.58 -4.10 13.14
CA GLN A 106 -4.19 -5.45 12.73
C GLN A 106 -4.72 -5.73 11.31
N PRO A 107 -3.85 -6.12 10.37
CA PRO A 107 -4.27 -6.37 9.00
C PRO A 107 -5.05 -7.68 8.88
N GLY A 108 -5.89 -7.75 7.84
CA GLY A 108 -6.61 -8.97 7.48
C GLY A 108 -5.73 -9.94 6.70
N TYR A 109 -5.99 -11.24 6.87
CA TYR A 109 -5.28 -12.30 6.17
C TYR A 109 -6.23 -13.33 5.56
N GLY A 110 -5.77 -14.02 4.52
CA GLY A 110 -6.43 -15.19 3.96
C GLY A 110 -5.45 -16.33 3.78
N PHE A 111 -5.80 -17.52 4.24
CA PHE A 111 -4.95 -18.72 4.08
C PHE A 111 -5.69 -19.77 3.27
N SER A 112 -5.13 -20.18 2.14
CA SER A 112 -5.59 -21.38 1.42
C SER A 112 -4.63 -22.53 1.67
N TYR A 113 -5.12 -23.75 1.47
CA TYR A 113 -4.38 -24.96 1.81
C TYR A 113 -4.34 -25.96 0.66
N HIS A 114 -3.24 -26.71 0.60
CA HIS A 114 -3.13 -27.93 -0.17
C HIS A 114 -3.98 -29.06 0.44
N LYS A 115 -4.09 -30.17 -0.29
CA LYS A 115 -4.85 -31.35 0.15
C LYS A 115 -4.26 -32.00 1.41
N ASP A 116 -2.97 -31.83 1.66
CA ASP A 116 -2.29 -32.29 2.88
C ASP A 116 -2.43 -31.32 4.06
N MET A 117 -3.28 -30.29 3.91
CA MET A 117 -3.58 -29.25 4.90
C MET A 117 -2.41 -28.28 5.17
N THR A 118 -1.36 -28.28 4.34
CA THR A 118 -0.31 -27.24 4.39
C THR A 118 -0.74 -25.97 3.66
N ILE A 119 -0.21 -24.81 4.07
CA ILE A 119 -0.53 -23.52 3.44
C ILE A 119 -0.06 -23.50 1.99
N SER A 120 -0.97 -23.20 1.05
CA SER A 120 -0.67 -23.05 -0.38
C SER A 120 -0.52 -21.60 -0.83
N GLU A 121 -1.30 -20.69 -0.25
CA GLU A 121 -1.27 -19.24 -0.56
C GLU A 121 -1.60 -18.48 0.71
N ILE A 122 -0.80 -17.44 1.00
CA ILE A 122 -1.09 -16.45 2.04
C ILE A 122 -1.49 -15.16 1.32
N ARG A 123 -2.62 -14.57 1.72
CA ARG A 123 -3.14 -13.31 1.21
C ARG A 123 -3.15 -12.28 2.32
N TYR A 124 -2.60 -11.10 2.07
CA TYR A 124 -2.58 -9.96 2.98
C TYR A 124 -3.50 -8.87 2.45
N PHE A 125 -4.50 -8.48 3.24
CA PHE A 125 -5.53 -7.50 2.85
C PHE A 125 -5.27 -6.08 3.39
N GLY A 126 -4.21 -5.89 4.19
CA GLY A 126 -3.96 -4.63 4.88
C GLY A 126 -5.00 -4.34 5.97
N THR A 127 -5.05 -3.11 6.44
CA THR A 127 -6.01 -2.67 7.47
C THR A 127 -7.15 -1.86 6.84
N GLY A 128 -8.30 -1.83 7.52
CA GLY A 128 -9.42 -0.97 7.14
C GLY A 128 -9.22 0.49 7.57
N VAL A 129 -8.67 0.72 8.76
CA VAL A 129 -8.35 2.08 9.26
C VAL A 129 -6.95 2.48 8.84
N GLU A 130 -6.76 3.77 8.52
CA GLU A 130 -5.46 4.32 8.09
C GLU A 130 -4.82 3.54 6.93
N ARG A 131 -5.65 3.02 6.00
CA ARG A 131 -5.23 2.19 4.86
C ARG A 131 -4.10 2.81 4.03
N GLN A 132 -4.05 4.14 3.95
CA GLN A 132 -2.98 4.86 3.27
C GLN A 132 -1.58 4.53 3.82
N LEU A 133 -1.45 4.23 5.12
CA LEU A 133 -0.18 3.83 5.73
C LEU A 133 0.25 2.40 5.38
N ASN A 134 -0.61 1.61 4.72
CA ASN A 134 -0.34 0.26 4.24
C ASN A 134 -0.67 0.13 2.74
N LEU A 135 -1.56 -0.79 2.34
CA LEU A 135 -1.86 -1.12 0.95
C LEU A 135 -2.44 0.07 0.16
N GLY A 136 -3.12 0.99 0.81
CA GLY A 136 -3.60 2.23 0.18
C GLY A 136 -2.48 3.18 -0.24
N GLY A 137 -1.27 3.00 0.30
CA GLY A 137 -0.05 3.69 -0.15
C GLY A 137 0.85 2.84 -1.05
N VAL A 138 0.48 1.58 -1.31
CA VAL A 138 1.23 0.68 -2.21
C VAL A 138 0.73 0.88 -3.63
N THR A 139 1.47 1.64 -4.41
CA THR A 139 1.21 1.89 -5.83
C THR A 139 2.28 1.25 -6.71
N PRO A 140 2.04 1.05 -8.02
CA PRO A 140 3.06 0.55 -8.95
C PRO A 140 4.36 1.39 -8.93
N GLU A 141 4.25 2.70 -8.73
CA GLU A 141 5.41 3.60 -8.60
C GLU A 141 6.23 3.32 -7.34
N VAL A 142 5.56 3.08 -6.20
CA VAL A 142 6.23 2.70 -4.95
C VAL A 142 6.92 1.34 -5.12
N LEU A 143 6.25 0.37 -5.76
CA LEU A 143 6.84 -0.94 -6.06
C LEU A 143 8.12 -0.80 -6.90
N GLN A 144 8.05 -0.04 -8.00
CA GLN A 144 9.21 0.23 -8.86
C GLN A 144 10.35 0.92 -8.10
N LYS A 145 10.02 1.89 -7.23
CA LYS A 145 11.00 2.64 -6.44
C LYS A 145 11.69 1.79 -5.37
N GLN A 146 10.95 0.88 -4.73
CA GLN A 146 11.47 0.06 -3.62
C GLN A 146 12.11 -1.25 -4.09
N LEU A 147 11.52 -1.91 -5.09
CA LEU A 147 11.89 -3.27 -5.51
C LEU A 147 12.59 -3.30 -6.88
N GLY A 148 12.57 -2.20 -7.62
CA GLY A 148 13.06 -2.18 -9.00
C GLY A 148 12.02 -2.72 -9.99
N PRO A 149 12.44 -3.14 -11.19
CA PRO A 149 11.51 -3.60 -12.23
C PRO A 149 10.76 -4.86 -11.82
N VAL A 150 9.46 -4.88 -12.10
CA VAL A 150 8.59 -6.05 -11.93
C VAL A 150 9.00 -7.19 -12.86
N ASN A 151 8.88 -8.44 -12.40
CA ASN A 151 9.22 -9.61 -13.22
C ASN A 151 8.13 -9.93 -14.24
N ARG A 152 6.85 -9.87 -13.83
CA ARG A 152 5.69 -10.15 -14.68
C ARG A 152 4.53 -9.22 -14.31
N VAL A 153 3.73 -8.86 -15.30
CA VAL A 153 2.43 -8.19 -15.10
C VAL A 153 1.36 -9.10 -15.66
N LEU A 154 0.38 -9.47 -14.84
CA LEU A 154 -0.68 -10.40 -15.17
C LEU A 154 -2.05 -9.72 -15.02
N THR A 155 -3.03 -10.19 -15.76
CA THR A 155 -4.44 -9.84 -15.56
C THR A 155 -5.08 -10.80 -14.57
N VAL A 156 -5.84 -10.30 -13.61
CA VAL A 156 -6.58 -11.17 -12.68
C VAL A 156 -7.93 -11.56 -13.29
N PRO A 157 -8.25 -12.86 -13.39
CA PRO A 157 -9.48 -13.30 -14.04
C PRO A 157 -10.71 -12.87 -13.24
N PHE A 158 -11.78 -12.50 -13.95
CA PHE A 158 -13.08 -12.09 -13.39
C PHE A 158 -13.08 -10.76 -12.63
N THR A 159 -12.01 -9.98 -12.72
CA THR A 159 -11.84 -8.67 -12.08
C THR A 159 -11.14 -7.70 -13.03
N ASP A 160 -11.17 -6.40 -12.70
CA ASP A 160 -10.39 -5.36 -13.42
C ASP A 160 -9.00 -5.11 -12.79
N GLU A 161 -8.55 -5.99 -11.91
CA GLU A 161 -7.28 -5.87 -11.19
C GLU A 161 -6.08 -6.28 -12.05
N ILE A 162 -4.94 -5.63 -11.80
CA ILE A 162 -3.65 -5.93 -12.42
C ILE A 162 -2.68 -6.45 -11.37
N ASP A 163 -2.05 -7.58 -11.65
CA ASP A 163 -1.16 -8.28 -10.74
C ASP A 163 0.31 -8.07 -11.13
N TYR A 164 1.05 -7.38 -10.26
CA TYR A 164 2.49 -7.12 -10.40
C TYR A 164 3.27 -8.18 -9.62
N VAL A 165 3.95 -9.06 -10.34
CA VAL A 165 4.62 -10.23 -9.77
C VAL A 165 6.11 -9.99 -9.59
N TYR A 166 6.60 -10.24 -8.38
CA TYR A 166 8.01 -10.23 -8.03
C TYR A 166 8.47 -11.62 -7.57
N ASP A 167 9.53 -12.11 -8.20
CA ASP A 167 10.14 -13.39 -7.87
C ASP A 167 11.01 -13.27 -6.62
N THR A 168 10.76 -14.12 -5.62
CA THR A 168 11.44 -14.09 -4.31
C THR A 168 12.07 -15.46 -4.00
N GLY A 169 12.99 -15.89 -4.87
CA GLY A 169 13.65 -17.19 -4.75
C GLY A 169 12.73 -18.34 -5.15
N ARG A 170 12.26 -19.14 -4.19
CA ARG A 170 11.34 -20.28 -4.41
C ARG A 170 9.86 -19.88 -4.44
N TYR A 171 9.57 -18.62 -4.13
CA TYR A 171 8.22 -18.09 -4.00
C TYR A 171 8.04 -16.92 -4.96
N GLU A 172 6.78 -16.50 -5.12
CA GLU A 172 6.39 -15.32 -5.89
C GLU A 172 5.44 -14.46 -5.06
N LEU A 173 5.71 -13.14 -5.07
CA LEU A 173 4.84 -12.11 -4.50
C LEU A 173 4.01 -11.48 -5.60
N HIS A 174 2.71 -11.43 -5.37
CA HIS A 174 1.71 -10.90 -6.28
C HIS A 174 1.09 -9.66 -5.65
N PHE A 175 1.43 -8.47 -6.14
CA PHE A 175 0.78 -7.24 -5.73
C PHE A 175 -0.40 -6.98 -6.65
N VAL A 176 -1.61 -7.27 -6.15
CA VAL A 176 -2.85 -7.11 -6.92
C VAL A 176 -3.35 -5.69 -6.73
N ILE A 177 -3.28 -4.91 -7.81
CA ILE A 177 -3.58 -3.48 -7.85
C ILE A 177 -4.96 -3.27 -8.46
N GLY A 178 -5.79 -2.52 -7.73
CA GLY A 178 -7.12 -2.13 -8.16
C GLY A 178 -7.11 -1.01 -9.20
N THR A 179 -8.31 -0.62 -9.63
CA THR A 179 -8.49 0.43 -10.65
C THR A 179 -8.03 1.82 -10.16
N ASP A 180 -7.94 2.03 -8.85
CA ASP A 180 -7.49 3.27 -8.21
C ASP A 180 -5.95 3.39 -8.06
N GLN A 181 -5.20 2.44 -8.64
CA GLN A 181 -3.73 2.36 -8.57
C GLN A 181 -3.19 2.07 -7.15
N THR A 182 -4.00 1.54 -6.26
CA THR A 182 -3.57 1.05 -4.94
C THR A 182 -3.72 -0.47 -4.84
N ALA A 183 -2.96 -1.10 -3.95
CA ALA A 183 -3.06 -2.53 -3.76
C ALA A 183 -4.37 -2.90 -3.03
N ASP A 184 -5.11 -3.86 -3.57
CA ASP A 184 -6.28 -4.44 -2.91
C ASP A 184 -5.83 -5.51 -1.91
N HIS A 185 -4.96 -6.41 -2.38
CA HIS A 185 -4.29 -7.41 -1.55
C HIS A 185 -2.94 -7.83 -2.14
N VAL A 186 -2.11 -8.43 -1.29
CA VAL A 186 -0.82 -9.02 -1.69
C VAL A 186 -0.89 -10.52 -1.46
N ASN A 187 -0.53 -11.33 -2.46
CA ASN A 187 -0.48 -12.79 -2.33
C ASN A 187 0.96 -13.28 -2.30
N LEU A 188 1.22 -14.31 -1.50
CA LEU A 188 2.47 -15.08 -1.49
C LEU A 188 2.14 -16.54 -1.71
N LYS A 189 2.84 -17.18 -2.66
CA LYS A 189 2.72 -18.61 -2.95
C LYS A 189 4.05 -19.15 -3.50
N ALA A 190 4.18 -20.48 -3.54
CA ALA A 190 5.30 -21.12 -4.23
C ALA A 190 5.20 -20.91 -5.75
N LYS A 191 6.34 -20.84 -6.44
CA LYS A 191 6.39 -20.79 -7.91
C LYS A 191 5.99 -22.12 -8.55
#